data_AF-A0A7V8V9P3-F1
#
_entry.id   AF-A0A7V8V9P3-F1
#
_cell.length_a   1.000
_cell.length_b   1.000
_cell.length_c   1.000
_cell.angle_alpha   90.00
_cell.angle_beta   90.00
_cell.angle_gamma   90.00
#
_symmetry.space_group_name_H-M   'P 1'
#
loop_
_entity.id
_entity.type
_entity.pdbx_description
1 polymer ?
#
loop_
_entity_poly.entity_id
_entity_poly.type
_entity_poly.pdbx_seq_one_letter_code
_entity_poly.pdbx_strand_id
1 'polypeptide(L)'
;MEQMEMSQTKNDRQARLTLLDLLVGTAAAAIFSALNNSPGVGNTRFAVELITNIYFITTLLIFASGGTGLFLFARRWWNGWSTDFQPGHWLLCLIGVMYSVIMTSLLFQQVVFGSAIENLRMKWLSMAVFQVLHLWAYLTAGFLLPVRSWWRIALIPQTLIILAMLGLVISLNSGNEQIALFWFERTKPFLLILDIVVLLTLVVWDTWTAGQRRDWIHWWGVTVAVMMSPAVLLLEFSNWMGWFT
;
A
#
# COMPACT_ATOMS: atom_id res chain seq x y z
N MET A 1 9.13 -43.07 -21.76
CA MET A 1 9.58 -41.76 -22.31
C MET A 1 8.47 -40.72 -22.26
N GLU A 2 7.22 -41.03 -22.63
CA GLU A 2 6.08 -40.06 -22.55
C GLU A 2 5.82 -39.45 -21.15
N GLN A 3 6.02 -40.20 -20.06
CA GLN A 3 5.86 -39.65 -18.70
C GLN A 3 6.94 -38.61 -18.32
N MET A 4 8.12 -38.66 -18.96
CA MET A 4 9.18 -37.66 -18.73
C MET A 4 8.89 -36.36 -19.49
N GLU A 5 8.37 -36.43 -20.72
CA GLU A 5 8.01 -35.24 -21.51
C GLU A 5 6.77 -34.51 -20.95
N MET A 6 5.79 -35.25 -20.41
CA MET A 6 4.66 -34.64 -19.70
C MET A 6 5.07 -33.91 -18.41
N SER A 7 6.16 -34.34 -17.76
CA SER A 7 6.68 -33.65 -16.57
C SER A 7 7.40 -32.35 -16.91
N GLN A 8 8.12 -32.29 -18.04
CA GLN A 8 8.85 -31.08 -18.46
C GLN A 8 7.89 -29.97 -18.90
N THR A 9 6.88 -30.30 -19.70
CA THR A 9 5.87 -29.31 -20.15
C THR A 9 5.03 -28.71 -19.01
N LYS A 10 4.87 -29.44 -17.91
CA LYS A 10 4.16 -28.94 -16.71
C LYS A 10 5.02 -27.96 -15.89
N ASN A 11 6.33 -28.12 -15.90
CA ASN A 11 7.28 -27.19 -15.25
C ASN A 11 7.41 -25.88 -16.04
N ASP A 12 7.35 -25.92 -17.37
CA ASP A 12 7.39 -24.71 -18.21
C ASP A 12 6.08 -23.90 -18.14
N ARG A 13 4.95 -24.54 -17.84
CA ARG A 13 3.65 -23.86 -17.63
C ARG A 13 3.48 -23.23 -16.25
N GLN A 14 4.36 -23.54 -15.28
CA GLN A 14 4.49 -22.70 -14.10
C GLN A 14 5.24 -21.44 -14.52
N ALA A 15 4.53 -20.55 -15.21
CA ALA A 15 4.98 -19.19 -15.50
C ALA A 15 5.19 -18.49 -14.16
N ARG A 16 6.38 -18.68 -13.57
CA ARG A 16 6.83 -17.95 -12.39
C ARG A 16 6.67 -16.47 -12.74
N LEU A 17 6.07 -15.71 -11.82
CA LEU A 17 5.96 -14.27 -11.98
C LEU A 17 7.39 -13.80 -12.25
N THR A 18 7.66 -13.30 -13.45
CA THR A 18 9.01 -12.92 -13.80
C THR A 18 9.27 -11.60 -13.11
N LEU A 19 10.43 -11.50 -12.46
CA LEU A 19 10.90 -10.25 -11.86
C LEU A 19 10.83 -9.08 -12.85
N LEU A 20 10.88 -9.40 -14.15
CA LEU A 20 10.80 -8.49 -15.28
C LEU A 20 9.49 -7.69 -15.32
N ASP A 21 8.33 -8.30 -15.10
CA ASP A 21 7.05 -7.58 -15.12
C ASP A 21 6.99 -6.54 -13.98
N LEU A 22 7.59 -6.89 -12.84
CA LEU A 22 7.71 -6.03 -11.67
C LEU A 22 8.73 -4.90 -11.91
N LEU A 23 9.85 -5.21 -12.59
CA LEU A 23 10.86 -4.23 -13.00
C LEU A 23 10.33 -3.23 -14.02
N VAL A 24 9.46 -3.64 -14.94
CA VAL A 24 8.83 -2.73 -15.91
C VAL A 24 7.92 -1.74 -15.18
N GLY A 25 7.11 -2.22 -14.24
CA GLY A 25 6.26 -1.35 -13.41
C GLY A 25 7.08 -0.35 -12.58
N THR A 26 8.15 -0.82 -11.91
CA THR A 26 9.01 0.07 -11.12
C THR A 26 9.83 1.03 -11.97
N ALA A 27 10.28 0.62 -13.15
CA ALA A 27 10.96 1.50 -14.11
C ALA A 27 10.02 2.60 -14.63
N ALA A 28 8.77 2.28 -14.95
CA ALA A 28 7.77 3.28 -15.33
C ALA A 28 7.50 4.28 -14.19
N ALA A 29 7.38 3.80 -12.95
CA ALA A 29 7.25 4.65 -11.77
C ALA A 29 8.47 5.56 -11.55
N ALA A 30 9.68 5.05 -11.77
CA ALA A 30 10.91 5.83 -11.68
C ALA A 30 10.98 6.92 -12.77
N ILE A 31 10.60 6.60 -14.01
CA ILE A 31 10.53 7.58 -15.11
C ILE A 31 9.50 8.66 -14.79
N PHE A 32 8.29 8.29 -14.34
CA PHE A 32 7.27 9.25 -13.93
C PHE A 32 7.75 10.15 -12.78
N SER A 33 8.48 9.57 -11.82
CA SER A 33 9.11 10.33 -10.73
C SER A 33 10.14 11.33 -11.24
N ALA A 34 10.97 10.94 -12.20
CA ALA A 34 11.98 11.80 -12.81
C ALA A 34 11.35 12.95 -13.61
N LEU A 35 10.26 12.68 -14.34
CA LEU A 35 9.53 13.68 -15.12
C LEU A 35 8.79 14.70 -14.22
N ASN A 36 8.22 14.24 -13.10
CA ASN A 36 7.51 15.10 -12.17
C ASN A 36 8.44 15.95 -11.28
N ASN A 37 9.71 15.55 -11.14
CA ASN A 37 10.76 16.30 -10.44
C ASN A 37 11.53 17.28 -11.35
N SER A 38 10.96 17.69 -12.49
CA SER A 38 11.61 18.67 -13.36
C SER A 38 11.82 19.99 -12.59
N PRO A 39 13.07 20.50 -12.48
CA PRO A 39 13.42 21.59 -11.59
C PRO A 39 12.86 22.93 -12.10
N GLY A 40 11.66 23.26 -11.64
CA GLY A 40 11.11 24.61 -11.70
C GLY A 40 11.75 25.48 -10.62
N VAL A 41 12.74 26.28 -11.03
CA VAL A 41 13.41 27.40 -10.34
C VAL A 41 12.77 27.89 -9.03
N GLY A 42 13.49 27.74 -7.90
CA GLY A 42 13.19 28.47 -6.67
C GLY A 42 13.95 27.97 -5.44
N ASN A 43 15.03 28.66 -5.06
CA ASN A 43 15.71 28.50 -3.78
C ASN A 43 14.71 28.65 -2.62
N THR A 44 14.35 27.57 -1.92
CA THR A 44 14.25 27.48 -0.44
C THR A 44 13.69 26.11 0.01
N ARG A 45 14.44 25.43 0.91
CA ARG A 45 14.08 24.22 1.72
C ARG A 45 14.36 22.83 1.13
N PHE A 46 15.63 22.57 0.80
CA PHE A 46 16.18 21.25 0.42
C PHE A 46 15.70 20.06 1.28
N ALA A 47 15.59 20.21 2.61
CA ALA A 47 15.20 19.11 3.49
C ALA A 47 13.72 18.71 3.37
N VAL A 48 12.82 19.69 3.24
CA VAL A 48 11.38 19.43 3.07
C VAL A 48 11.12 18.82 1.70
N GLU A 49 11.78 19.34 0.66
CA GLU A 49 11.73 18.77 -0.69
C GLU A 49 12.24 17.34 -0.74
N LEU A 50 13.34 17.02 -0.05
CA LEU A 50 13.88 15.67 0.01
C LEU A 50 12.90 14.68 0.65
N ILE A 51 12.27 15.05 1.77
CA ILE A 51 11.31 14.18 2.49
C ILE A 51 10.05 13.96 1.64
N THR A 52 9.52 15.01 1.03
CA THR A 52 8.39 14.90 0.09
C THR A 52 8.74 14.02 -1.11
N ASN A 53 9.95 14.16 -1.66
CA ASN A 53 10.41 13.34 -2.79
C ASN A 53 10.57 11.86 -2.40
N ILE A 54 11.13 11.56 -1.23
CA ILE A 54 11.22 10.19 -0.70
C ILE A 54 9.82 9.61 -0.57
N TYR A 55 8.90 10.34 0.08
CA TYR A 55 7.51 9.90 0.24
C TYR A 55 6.82 9.62 -1.11
N PHE A 56 7.01 10.51 -2.08
CA PHE A 56 6.43 10.39 -3.42
C PHE A 56 7.00 9.18 -4.19
N ILE A 57 8.32 9.02 -4.22
CA ILE A 57 8.99 7.89 -4.88
C ILE A 57 8.55 6.58 -4.24
N THR A 58 8.52 6.51 -2.91
CA THR A 58 8.04 5.33 -2.17
C THR A 58 6.60 5.02 -2.53
N THR A 59 5.72 6.03 -2.55
CA THR A 59 4.31 5.88 -2.92
C THR A 59 4.14 5.34 -4.34
N LEU A 60 4.89 5.87 -5.30
CA LEU A 60 4.84 5.40 -6.69
C LEU A 60 5.36 3.96 -6.85
N LEU A 61 6.45 3.62 -6.15
CA LEU A 61 7.00 2.27 -6.16
C LEU A 61 6.03 1.26 -5.54
N ILE A 62 5.37 1.64 -4.44
CA ILE A 62 4.33 0.84 -3.78
C ILE A 62 3.13 0.65 -4.71
N PHE A 63 2.65 1.73 -5.34
CA PHE A 63 1.53 1.67 -6.28
C PHE A 63 1.85 0.77 -7.48
N ALA A 64 3.00 0.95 -8.11
CA ALA A 64 3.41 0.13 -9.25
C ALA A 64 3.58 -1.34 -8.85
N SER A 65 4.23 -1.62 -7.71
CA SER A 65 4.44 -2.98 -7.22
C SER A 65 3.12 -3.67 -6.88
N GLY A 66 2.25 -2.99 -6.14
CA GLY A 66 0.95 -3.52 -5.76
C GLY A 66 0.02 -3.70 -6.95
N GLY A 67 -0.03 -2.71 -7.85
CA GLY A 67 -0.82 -2.78 -9.08
C GLY A 67 -0.38 -3.91 -10.00
N THR A 68 0.92 -4.07 -10.23
CA THR A 68 1.47 -5.18 -11.01
C THR A 68 1.19 -6.53 -10.34
N GLY A 69 1.38 -6.64 -9.02
CA GLY A 69 1.07 -7.86 -8.26
C GLY A 69 -0.40 -8.26 -8.39
N LEU A 70 -1.31 -7.29 -8.22
CA LEU A 70 -2.74 -7.50 -8.35
C LEU A 70 -3.14 -7.91 -9.78
N PHE A 71 -2.59 -7.23 -10.80
CA PHE A 71 -2.84 -7.55 -12.20
C PHE A 71 -2.40 -8.97 -12.55
N LEU A 72 -1.18 -9.35 -12.14
CA LEU A 72 -0.64 -10.67 -12.43
C LEU A 72 -1.42 -11.77 -11.70
N PHE A 73 -1.86 -11.52 -10.46
CA PHE A 73 -2.75 -12.43 -9.76
C PHE A 73 -4.11 -12.57 -10.46
N ALA A 74 -4.74 -11.46 -10.84
CA ALA A 74 -6.02 -11.47 -11.56
C ALA A 74 -5.91 -12.23 -12.89
N ARG A 75 -4.84 -11.99 -13.65
CA ARG A 75 -4.57 -12.70 -14.91
C ARG A 75 -4.41 -14.21 -14.70
N ARG A 76 -3.69 -14.63 -13.65
CA ARG A 76 -3.52 -16.05 -13.33
C ARG A 76 -4.81 -16.71 -12.89
N TRP A 77 -5.59 -16.03 -12.05
CA TRP A 77 -6.91 -16.49 -11.62
C TRP A 77 -7.81 -16.71 -12.83
N TRP A 78 -7.85 -15.74 -13.76
CA TRP A 78 -8.62 -15.82 -14.99
C TRP A 78 -8.22 -17.01 -15.87
N ASN A 79 -6.92 -17.32 -15.92
CA ASN A 79 -6.39 -18.44 -16.70
C ASN A 79 -6.42 -19.78 -15.96
N GLY A 80 -6.92 -19.83 -14.71
CA GLY A 80 -7.00 -21.06 -13.91
C GLY A 80 -5.64 -21.64 -13.52
N TRP A 81 -4.57 -20.84 -13.46
CA TRP A 81 -3.23 -21.33 -13.13
C TRP A 81 -3.07 -21.51 -11.62
N SER A 82 -2.61 -22.69 -11.18
CA SER A 82 -2.30 -22.92 -9.77
C SER A 82 -1.12 -22.04 -9.34
N THR A 83 -1.29 -21.33 -8.23
CA THR A 83 -0.24 -20.49 -7.65
C THR A 83 0.02 -20.95 -6.23
N ASP A 84 1.28 -21.21 -5.91
CA ASP A 84 1.71 -21.39 -4.52
C ASP A 84 1.74 -20.00 -3.87
N PHE A 85 0.61 -19.64 -3.23
CA PHE A 85 0.37 -18.27 -2.83
C PHE A 85 1.08 -17.95 -1.52
N GLN A 86 2.30 -17.44 -1.65
CA GLN A 86 3.13 -17.01 -0.52
C GLN A 86 2.61 -15.69 0.11
N PRO A 87 2.89 -15.43 1.40
CA PRO A 87 2.42 -14.23 2.08
C PRO A 87 2.82 -12.89 1.46
N GLY A 88 4.01 -12.77 0.86
CA GLY A 88 4.35 -11.53 0.15
C GLY A 88 3.51 -11.28 -1.11
N HIS A 89 3.02 -12.33 -1.80
CA HIS A 89 2.04 -12.15 -2.88
C HIS A 89 0.73 -11.59 -2.34
N TRP A 90 0.29 -12.09 -1.18
CA TRP A 90 -0.89 -11.59 -0.49
C TRP A 90 -0.76 -10.10 -0.15
N LEU A 91 0.39 -9.70 0.42
CA LEU A 91 0.68 -8.30 0.74
C LEU A 91 0.69 -7.40 -0.51
N LEU A 92 1.30 -7.84 -1.62
CA LEU A 92 1.28 -7.08 -2.88
C LEU A 92 -0.15 -6.85 -3.39
N CYS A 93 -1.00 -7.89 -3.37
CA CYS A 93 -2.39 -7.75 -3.77
C CYS A 93 -3.16 -6.80 -2.86
N LEU A 94 -2.96 -6.88 -1.53
CA LEU A 94 -3.57 -5.96 -0.57
C LEU A 94 -3.18 -4.51 -0.83
N ILE A 95 -1.90 -4.26 -1.04
CA ILE A 95 -1.37 -2.94 -1.38
C ILE A 95 -1.97 -2.45 -2.69
N GLY A 96 -2.02 -3.31 -3.71
CA GLY A 96 -2.64 -2.99 -5.00
C GLY A 96 -4.10 -2.58 -4.87
N VAL A 97 -4.89 -3.33 -4.08
CA VAL A 97 -6.30 -3.00 -3.81
C VAL A 97 -6.42 -1.67 -3.08
N MET A 98 -5.66 -1.49 -1.99
CA MET A 98 -5.66 -0.26 -1.21
C MET A 98 -5.36 0.96 -2.08
N TYR A 99 -4.25 0.93 -2.83
CA TYR A 99 -3.87 2.08 -3.64
C TYR A 99 -4.78 2.28 -4.84
N SER A 100 -5.40 1.24 -5.40
CA SER A 100 -6.42 1.40 -6.43
C SER A 100 -7.63 2.17 -5.91
N VAL A 101 -8.09 1.88 -4.69
CA VAL A 101 -9.19 2.62 -4.05
C VAL A 101 -8.77 4.06 -3.73
N ILE A 102 -7.58 4.25 -3.15
CA ILE A 102 -7.05 5.59 -2.83
C ILE A 102 -6.95 6.44 -4.11
N MET A 103 -6.30 5.95 -5.17
CA MET A 103 -6.15 6.69 -6.43
C MET A 103 -7.49 6.98 -7.10
N THR A 104 -8.41 6.01 -7.10
CA THR A 104 -9.78 6.23 -7.63
C THR A 104 -10.51 7.31 -6.83
N SER A 105 -10.38 7.30 -5.49
CA SER A 105 -10.99 8.33 -4.63
C SER A 105 -10.40 9.72 -4.87
N LEU A 106 -9.09 9.83 -5.07
CA LEU A 106 -8.41 11.09 -5.36
C LEU A 106 -8.83 11.63 -6.73
N LEU A 107 -8.87 10.78 -7.76
CA LEU A 107 -9.36 11.16 -9.08
C LEU A 107 -10.82 11.59 -9.04
N PHE A 108 -11.67 10.84 -8.34
CA PHE A 108 -13.07 11.23 -8.16
C PHE A 108 -13.17 12.59 -7.45
N GLN A 109 -12.39 12.82 -6.40
CA GLN A 109 -12.37 14.09 -5.71
C GLN A 109 -11.91 15.24 -6.62
N GLN A 110 -10.89 15.02 -7.44
CA GLN A 110 -10.43 16.01 -8.41
C GLN A 110 -11.48 16.29 -9.50
N VAL A 111 -12.14 15.27 -10.03
CA VAL A 111 -13.14 15.45 -11.09
C VAL A 111 -14.42 16.09 -10.57
N VAL A 112 -14.90 15.67 -9.39
CA VAL A 112 -16.18 16.12 -8.83
C VAL A 112 -16.04 17.43 -8.06
N PHE A 113 -14.92 17.65 -7.36
CA PHE A 113 -14.71 18.79 -6.47
C PHE A 113 -13.63 19.76 -6.96
N GLY A 114 -12.91 19.46 -8.06
CA GLY A 114 -11.71 20.20 -8.51
C GLY A 114 -11.94 21.62 -8.99
N SER A 115 -13.16 22.14 -8.97
CA SER A 115 -13.42 23.54 -9.31
C SER A 115 -14.61 24.22 -8.61
N ALA A 116 -15.46 23.52 -7.85
CA ALA A 116 -16.82 24.05 -7.59
C ALA A 116 -17.46 23.78 -6.22
N ILE A 117 -16.80 23.13 -5.27
CA ILE A 117 -17.48 22.79 -4.00
C ILE A 117 -16.98 23.67 -2.85
N GLU A 118 -17.70 24.77 -2.63
CA GLU A 118 -17.64 25.58 -1.41
C GLU A 118 -18.17 24.80 -0.19
N ASN A 119 -18.92 23.72 -0.40
CA ASN A 119 -19.53 22.95 0.68
C ASN A 119 -18.55 21.92 1.27
N LEU A 120 -17.78 22.39 2.25
CA LEU A 120 -16.82 21.60 3.02
C LEU A 120 -17.43 20.30 3.60
N ARG A 121 -18.71 20.31 4.00
CA ARG A 121 -19.38 19.11 4.53
C ARG A 121 -19.52 18.00 3.49
N MET A 122 -19.85 18.35 2.24
CA MET A 122 -19.94 17.37 1.16
C MET A 122 -18.58 16.74 0.85
N LYS A 123 -17.50 17.53 0.93
CA LYS A 123 -16.13 17.04 0.80
C LYS A 123 -15.82 16.01 1.90
N TRP A 124 -16.04 16.35 3.17
CA TRP A 124 -15.79 15.43 4.28
C TRP A 124 -16.67 14.18 4.22
N LEU A 125 -17.95 14.31 3.88
CA LEU A 125 -18.84 13.17 3.70
C LEU A 125 -18.32 12.23 2.59
N SER A 126 -17.88 12.78 1.45
CA SER A 126 -17.30 11.96 0.38
C SER A 126 -16.05 11.23 0.85
N MET A 127 -15.17 11.90 1.62
CA MET A 127 -13.99 11.27 2.21
C MET A 127 -14.37 10.13 3.16
N ALA A 128 -15.41 10.28 3.98
CA ALA A 128 -15.88 9.24 4.89
C ALA A 128 -16.37 8.01 4.11
N VAL A 129 -17.15 8.21 3.05
CA VAL A 129 -17.61 7.13 2.16
C VAL A 129 -16.42 6.38 1.55
N PHE A 130 -15.40 7.11 1.09
CA PHE A 130 -14.20 6.48 0.55
C PHE A 130 -13.39 5.72 1.61
N GLN A 131 -13.31 6.19 2.85
CA GLN A 131 -12.65 5.43 3.93
C GLN A 131 -13.40 4.14 4.26
N VAL A 132 -14.74 4.16 4.24
CA VAL A 132 -15.55 2.94 4.40
C VAL A 132 -15.31 1.96 3.23
N LEU A 133 -15.31 2.47 2.00
CA LEU A 133 -15.02 1.66 0.81
C LEU A 133 -13.61 1.06 0.87
N HIS A 134 -12.64 1.85 1.32
CA HIS A 134 -11.26 1.43 1.49
C HIS A 134 -11.15 0.31 2.54
N LEU A 135 -11.75 0.49 3.72
CA LEU A 135 -11.79 -0.54 4.76
C LEU A 135 -12.43 -1.83 4.24
N TRP A 136 -13.58 -1.70 3.57
CA TRP A 136 -14.31 -2.83 3.01
C TRP A 136 -13.49 -3.58 1.96
N ALA A 137 -12.90 -2.88 0.99
CA ALA A 137 -12.07 -3.47 -0.05
C ALA A 137 -10.83 -4.16 0.53
N TYR A 138 -10.15 -3.51 1.49
CA TYR A 138 -8.96 -4.04 2.15
C TYR A 138 -9.26 -5.33 2.92
N LEU A 139 -10.29 -5.34 3.77
CA LEU A 139 -10.67 -6.52 4.54
C LEU A 139 -11.17 -7.64 3.62
N THR A 140 -11.98 -7.30 2.62
CA THR A 140 -12.50 -8.29 1.65
C THR A 140 -11.35 -8.96 0.91
N ALA A 141 -10.38 -8.20 0.39
CA ALA A 141 -9.18 -8.76 -0.22
C ALA A 141 -8.35 -9.59 0.78
N GLY A 142 -8.18 -9.10 2.01
CA GLY A 142 -7.41 -9.80 3.05
C GLY A 142 -7.98 -11.15 3.45
N PHE A 143 -9.30 -11.30 3.48
CA PHE A 143 -9.98 -12.54 3.85
C PHE A 143 -10.23 -13.48 2.67
N LEU A 144 -10.50 -12.96 1.47
CA LEU A 144 -10.76 -13.77 0.27
C LEU A 144 -9.47 -14.34 -0.34
N LEU A 145 -8.37 -13.61 -0.30
CA LEU A 145 -7.11 -14.09 -0.84
C LEU A 145 -6.53 -15.20 0.05
N PRO A 146 -6.04 -16.30 -0.54
CA PRO A 146 -5.52 -17.42 0.23
C PRO A 146 -4.26 -16.99 0.98
N VAL A 147 -4.20 -17.17 2.30
CA VAL A 147 -2.98 -16.93 3.07
C VAL A 147 -3.03 -17.77 4.35
N ARG A 148 -1.87 -18.11 4.91
CA ARG A 148 -1.81 -18.79 6.22
C ARG A 148 -2.48 -17.91 7.28
N SER A 149 -3.29 -18.52 8.16
CA SER A 149 -4.14 -17.79 9.12
C SER A 149 -3.38 -16.77 9.97
N TRP A 150 -2.15 -17.07 10.38
CA TRP A 150 -1.32 -16.17 11.19
C TRP A 150 -0.97 -14.85 10.49
N TRP A 151 -0.80 -14.87 9.17
CA TRP A 151 -0.50 -13.65 8.41
C TRP A 151 -1.67 -12.67 8.36
N ARG A 152 -2.89 -13.11 8.66
CA ARG A 152 -4.06 -12.22 8.75
C ARG A 152 -3.96 -11.23 9.91
N ILE A 153 -3.07 -11.47 10.89
CA ILE A 153 -2.76 -10.50 11.96
C ILE A 153 -2.20 -9.20 11.37
N ALA A 154 -1.53 -9.24 10.22
CA ALA A 154 -1.06 -8.04 9.51
C ALA A 154 -2.20 -7.13 9.05
N LEU A 155 -3.46 -7.59 9.02
CA LEU A 155 -4.60 -6.73 8.73
C LEU A 155 -4.90 -5.75 9.87
N ILE A 156 -4.54 -6.08 11.12
CA ILE A 156 -4.96 -5.33 12.32
C ILE A 156 -4.42 -3.89 12.29
N PRO A 157 -3.10 -3.64 12.16
CA PRO A 157 -2.57 -2.28 12.26
C PRO A 157 -3.15 -1.37 11.17
N GLN A 158 -3.19 -1.85 9.93
CA GLN A 158 -3.75 -1.09 8.81
C GLN A 158 -5.25 -0.83 8.97
N THR A 159 -6.01 -1.79 9.50
CA THR A 159 -7.44 -1.61 9.83
C THR A 159 -7.62 -0.50 10.85
N LEU A 160 -6.80 -0.48 11.91
CA LEU A 160 -6.84 0.57 12.92
C LEU A 160 -6.48 1.95 12.34
N ILE A 161 -5.53 2.02 11.40
CA ILE A 161 -5.17 3.27 10.71
C ILE A 161 -6.36 3.79 9.89
N ILE A 162 -7.02 2.93 9.11
CA ILE A 162 -8.18 3.32 8.30
C ILE A 162 -9.34 3.75 9.21
N LEU A 163 -9.58 3.05 10.32
CA LEU A 163 -10.59 3.43 11.31
C LEU A 163 -10.27 4.77 12.00
N ALA A 164 -9.01 5.01 12.34
CA ALA A 164 -8.57 6.29 12.90
C ALA A 164 -8.79 7.44 11.90
N MET A 165 -8.50 7.21 10.62
CA MET A 165 -8.75 8.18 9.54
C MET A 165 -10.24 8.44 9.33
N LEU A 166 -11.07 7.39 9.38
CA LEU A 166 -12.53 7.54 9.32
C LEU A 166 -13.06 8.34 10.53
N GLY A 167 -12.57 8.06 11.74
CA GLY A 167 -12.90 8.79 12.95
C GLY A 167 -12.51 10.28 12.87
N LEU A 168 -11.33 10.57 12.30
CA LEU A 168 -10.91 11.95 12.00
C LEU A 168 -11.90 12.63 11.06
N VAL A 169 -12.22 12.02 9.92
CA VAL A 169 -13.12 12.62 8.92
C VAL A 169 -14.52 12.86 9.49
N ILE A 170 -15.06 11.92 10.27
CA ILE A 170 -16.35 12.09 10.95
C ILE A 170 -16.28 13.28 11.92
N SER A 171 -15.22 13.37 12.71
CA SER A 171 -15.07 14.44 13.70
C SER A 171 -14.89 15.82 13.07
N LEU A 172 -14.19 15.89 11.93
CA LEU A 172 -14.08 17.11 11.12
C LEU A 172 -15.47 17.56 10.63
N ASN A 173 -16.32 16.63 10.21
CA ASN A 173 -17.70 16.95 9.81
C ASN A 173 -18.59 17.40 10.99
N SER A 174 -18.26 17.01 12.22
CA SER A 174 -18.99 17.39 13.44
C SER A 174 -18.51 18.70 14.09
N GLY A 175 -17.48 19.36 13.56
CA GLY A 175 -16.92 20.60 14.13
C GLY A 175 -15.97 20.39 15.32
N ASN A 176 -15.56 19.15 15.61
CA ASN A 176 -14.62 18.82 16.69
C ASN A 176 -13.17 18.70 16.17
N GLU A 177 -12.78 19.61 15.28
CA GLU A 177 -11.59 19.46 14.43
C GLU A 177 -10.29 19.37 15.24
N GLN A 178 -10.10 20.25 16.22
CA GLN A 178 -8.87 20.32 17.00
C GLN A 178 -8.61 19.05 17.83
N ILE A 179 -9.66 18.55 18.49
CA ILE A 179 -9.56 17.34 19.32
C ILE A 179 -9.26 16.13 18.42
N ALA A 180 -9.93 16.04 17.27
CA ALA A 180 -9.74 14.94 16.33
C ALA A 180 -8.33 14.91 15.74
N LEU A 181 -7.84 16.06 15.28
CA LEU A 181 -6.48 16.19 14.76
C LEU A 181 -5.45 15.85 15.84
N PHE A 182 -5.62 16.37 17.06
CA PHE A 182 -4.72 16.07 18.18
C PHE A 182 -4.59 14.56 18.45
N TRP A 183 -5.72 13.84 18.51
CA TRP A 183 -5.70 12.39 18.75
C TRP A 183 -5.17 11.61 17.56
N PHE A 184 -5.53 12.00 16.34
CA PHE A 184 -5.07 11.33 15.12
C PHE A 184 -3.56 11.44 14.95
N GLU A 185 -3.00 12.64 15.08
CA GLU A 185 -1.57 12.92 14.97
C GLU A 185 -0.74 12.14 16.00
N ARG A 186 -1.29 11.93 17.20
CA ARG A 186 -0.62 11.10 18.21
C ARG A 186 -0.77 9.62 17.96
N THR A 187 -1.95 9.16 17.57
CA THR A 187 -2.26 7.72 17.43
C THR A 187 -1.60 7.12 16.18
N LYS A 188 -1.54 7.88 15.08
CA LYS A 188 -1.05 7.40 13.79
C LYS A 188 0.40 6.90 13.83
N PRO A 189 1.39 7.61 14.42
CA PRO A 189 2.75 7.09 14.55
C PRO A 189 2.83 5.76 15.32
N PHE A 190 2.08 5.61 16.42
CA PHE A 190 2.05 4.34 17.16
C PHE A 190 1.52 3.19 16.30
N LEU A 191 0.46 3.44 15.52
CA LEU A 191 -0.10 2.42 14.63
C LEU A 191 0.86 2.04 13.48
N LEU A 192 1.62 3.01 12.94
CA LEU A 192 2.65 2.74 11.93
C LEU A 192 3.82 1.94 12.51
N ILE A 193 4.25 2.23 13.73
CA ILE A 193 5.27 1.43 14.44
C ILE A 193 4.75 0.02 14.70
N LEU A 194 3.50 -0.11 15.16
CA LEU A 194 2.84 -1.39 15.38
C LEU A 194 2.80 -2.22 14.09
N ASP A 195 2.47 -1.59 12.95
CA ASP A 195 2.48 -2.23 11.64
C ASP A 195 3.86 -2.82 11.28
N ILE A 196 4.92 -2.03 11.42
CA ILE A 196 6.31 -2.49 11.19
C ILE A 196 6.63 -3.68 12.11
N VAL A 197 6.34 -3.57 13.40
CA VAL A 197 6.64 -4.62 14.38
C VAL A 197 5.87 -5.90 14.06
N VAL A 198 4.59 -5.81 13.72
CA VAL A 198 3.76 -6.96 13.35
C VAL A 198 4.31 -7.63 12.09
N LEU A 199 4.63 -6.86 11.04
CA LEU A 199 5.19 -7.41 9.80
C LEU A 199 6.54 -8.09 10.02
N LEU A 200 7.46 -7.45 10.76
CA LEU A 200 8.78 -8.05 11.08
C LEU A 200 8.64 -9.32 11.91
N THR A 201 7.72 -9.33 12.90
CA THR A 201 7.44 -10.52 13.71
C THR A 201 6.90 -11.66 12.86
N LEU A 202 5.97 -11.38 11.94
CA LEU A 202 5.43 -12.38 11.01
C LEU A 202 6.50 -12.92 10.06
N VAL A 203 7.43 -12.08 9.60
CA VAL A 203 8.55 -12.51 8.75
C VAL A 203 9.50 -13.44 9.49
N VAL A 204 9.88 -13.12 10.73
CA VAL A 204 10.74 -13.98 11.56
C VAL A 204 10.03 -15.30 11.84
N TRP A 205 8.76 -15.24 12.24
CA TRP A 205 7.93 -16.42 12.47
C TRP A 205 7.80 -17.31 11.23
N ASP A 206 7.55 -16.70 10.07
CA ASP A 206 7.41 -17.44 8.80
C ASP A 206 8.73 -18.08 8.39
N THR A 207 9.86 -17.40 8.60
CA THR A 207 11.20 -17.96 8.34
C THR A 207 11.48 -19.19 9.20
N TRP A 208 11.01 -19.20 10.45
CA TRP A 208 11.19 -20.33 11.37
C TRP A 208 10.24 -21.50 11.10
N THR A 209 9.01 -21.21 10.66
CA THR A 209 7.95 -22.24 10.58
C THR A 209 7.68 -22.76 9.18
N ALA A 210 8.06 -22.04 8.12
CA ALA A 210 7.55 -22.34 6.79
C ALA A 210 8.14 -23.60 6.15
N GLY A 211 9.35 -24.02 6.53
CA GLY A 211 10.06 -25.18 5.97
C GLY A 211 10.33 -25.15 4.45
N GLN A 212 9.76 -24.16 3.74
CA GLN A 212 9.79 -24.00 2.30
C GLN A 212 10.64 -22.78 1.93
N ARG A 213 11.35 -22.86 0.80
CA ARG A 213 12.05 -21.70 0.23
C ARG A 213 11.05 -20.64 -0.23
N ARG A 214 11.24 -19.41 0.24
CA ARG A 214 10.51 -18.23 -0.23
C ARG A 214 11.11 -17.72 -1.53
N ASP A 215 10.25 -17.32 -2.47
CA ASP A 215 10.70 -16.73 -3.73
C ASP A 215 11.04 -15.24 -3.54
N TRP A 216 11.67 -14.65 -4.55
CA TRP A 216 12.05 -13.23 -4.51
C TRP A 216 10.85 -12.29 -4.42
N ILE A 217 9.68 -12.71 -4.91
CA ILE A 217 8.48 -11.87 -4.93
C ILE A 217 7.84 -11.82 -3.56
N HIS A 218 7.91 -12.92 -2.80
CA HIS A 218 7.56 -12.90 -1.39
C HIS A 218 8.36 -11.82 -0.65
N TRP A 219 9.69 -11.83 -0.80
CA TRP A 219 10.54 -10.85 -0.15
C TRP A 219 10.29 -9.42 -0.65
N TRP A 220 10.00 -9.25 -1.93
CA TRP A 220 9.60 -7.96 -2.49
C TRP A 220 8.30 -7.45 -1.86
N GLY A 221 7.26 -8.28 -1.79
CA GLY A 221 5.98 -7.92 -1.19
C GLY A 221 6.09 -7.54 0.29
N VAL A 222 6.89 -8.29 1.04
CA VAL A 222 7.23 -7.94 2.43
C VAL A 222 7.97 -6.60 2.50
N THR A 223 8.96 -6.39 1.64
CA THR A 223 9.75 -5.15 1.62
C THR A 223 8.87 -3.94 1.32
N VAL A 224 8.04 -4.03 0.28
CA VAL A 224 7.13 -2.95 -0.11
C VAL A 224 6.13 -2.64 1.00
N ALA A 225 5.58 -3.65 1.67
CA ALA A 225 4.69 -3.46 2.82
C ALA A 225 5.40 -2.73 3.97
N VAL A 226 6.61 -3.18 4.33
CA VAL A 226 7.40 -2.57 5.42
C VAL A 226 7.83 -1.16 5.06
N MET A 227 8.20 -0.86 3.81
CA MET A 227 8.67 0.47 3.39
C MET A 227 7.62 1.57 3.47
N MET A 228 6.33 1.21 3.45
CA MET A 228 5.23 2.18 3.52
C MET A 228 5.26 2.97 4.83
N SER A 229 5.43 2.27 5.96
CA SER A 229 5.31 2.85 7.29
C SER A 229 6.45 3.82 7.66
N PRO A 230 7.74 3.52 7.40
CA PRO A 230 8.85 4.46 7.60
C PRO A 230 8.76 5.73 6.76
N ALA A 231 8.32 5.64 5.49
CA ALA A 231 8.19 6.82 4.64
C ALA A 231 7.12 7.78 5.19
N VAL A 232 6.00 7.24 5.69
CA VAL A 232 4.97 8.03 6.37
C VAL A 232 5.51 8.59 7.69
N LEU A 233 6.19 7.78 8.51
CA LEU A 233 6.77 8.23 9.79
C LEU A 233 7.78 9.38 9.61
N LEU A 234 8.63 9.33 8.58
CA LEU A 234 9.58 10.40 8.28
C LEU A 234 8.84 11.70 7.93
N LEU A 235 7.76 11.61 7.16
CA LEU A 235 6.91 12.76 6.84
C LEU A 235 6.25 13.33 8.10
N GLU A 236 5.68 12.47 8.95
CA GLU A 236 5.07 12.92 10.22
C GLU A 236 6.08 13.56 11.16
N PHE A 237 7.27 12.97 11.29
CA PHE A 237 8.34 13.52 12.11
C PHE A 237 8.80 14.88 11.58
N SER A 238 8.92 15.05 10.26
CA SER A 238 9.24 16.33 9.64
C SER A 238 8.16 17.39 9.92
N ASN A 239 6.88 17.01 9.79
CA ASN A 239 5.77 17.89 10.08
C ASN A 239 5.82 18.35 11.54
N TRP A 240 5.99 17.40 12.47
CA TRP A 240 6.07 17.67 13.91
C TRP A 240 7.22 18.61 14.27
N MET A 241 8.43 18.38 13.73
CA MET A 241 9.59 19.24 13.96
C MET A 241 9.37 20.68 13.44
N GLY A 242 8.62 20.84 12.34
CA GLY A 242 8.28 22.15 11.79
C GLY A 242 7.39 23.02 12.68
N TRP A 243 6.69 22.44 13.67
CA TRP A 243 5.91 23.22 14.64
C TRP A 243 6.78 23.90 15.71
N PHE A 244 8.02 23.48 15.89
CA PHE A 244 8.93 24.01 16.93
C PHE A 244 9.88 25.10 16.42
N THR A 245 9.85 25.43 15.13
CA THR A 245 10.68 26.45 14.48
C THR A 245 9.87 27.65 14.05
#